data_AF-A0A1V6HR30-F1
#
_entry.id   AF-A0A1V6HR30-F1
#
_cell.length_a   1.000
_cell.length_b   1.000
_cell.length_c   1.000
_cell.angle_alpha   90.00
_cell.angle_beta   90.00
_cell.angle_gamma   90.00
#
_symmetry.space_group_name_H-M   'P 1'
#
loop_
_entity.id
_entity.type
_entity.pdbx_description
1 polymer ?
#
loop_
_entity_poly.entity_id
_entity_poly.type
_entity_poly.pdbx_seq_one_letter_code
_entity_poly.pdbx_strand_id
1 'polypeptide(L)'
;MFHDLISVPVVSNREYTMRIVRKKDQESRRFEFRTAPELGPPQTPDYVTMAIVFGCWEIRPGEDGGSKVTYTVYSEPGGSVTPLIVRGPQLKEATSDFRRTLKDAKKAVK
;
A
#
# COMPACT_ATOMS: atom_id res chain seq x y z
N MET A 1 8.48 -8.75 0.57
CA MET A 1 7.19 -9.16 1.16
C MET A 1 7.08 -8.43 2.47
N PHE A 2 5.92 -7.91 2.82
CA PHE A 2 5.68 -7.35 4.14
C PHE A 2 4.28 -7.71 4.62
N HIS A 3 4.11 -7.73 5.94
CA HIS A 3 2.86 -8.00 6.63
C HIS A 3 2.55 -6.79 7.52
N ASP A 4 1.30 -6.37 7.56
CA ASP A 4 0.90 -5.12 8.22
C ASP A 4 -0.47 -5.25 8.90
N LEU A 5 -0.64 -4.50 9.99
CA LEU A 5 -1.81 -4.53 10.88
C LEU A 5 -2.47 -3.15 10.89
N ILE A 6 -3.70 -3.07 10.41
CA ILE A 6 -4.46 -1.82 10.34
C ILE A 6 -5.51 -1.80 11.45
N SER A 7 -5.39 -0.83 12.36
CA SER A 7 -6.44 -0.52 13.35
C SER A 7 -7.20 0.74 12.95
N VAL A 8 -8.53 0.63 12.86
CA VAL A 8 -9.43 1.72 12.50
C VAL A 8 -10.64 1.72 13.43
N PRO A 9 -11.01 2.85 14.08
CA PRO A 9 -11.94 2.84 15.22
C PRO A 9 -13.36 2.29 14.95
N VAL A 10 -13.79 2.31 13.69
CA VAL A 10 -15.20 2.07 13.31
C VAL A 10 -15.43 0.62 12.86
N VAL A 11 -14.37 -0.17 12.67
CA VAL A 11 -14.42 -1.42 11.91
C VAL A 11 -13.32 -2.38 12.41
N SER A 12 -13.59 -3.69 12.54
CA SER A 12 -12.65 -4.71 13.13
C SER A 12 -11.21 -4.62 12.63
N ASN A 13 -10.18 -4.87 13.45
CA ASN A 13 -8.80 -4.77 12.96
C ASN A 13 -8.56 -5.65 11.71
N ARG A 14 -7.74 -5.16 10.76
CA ARG A 14 -7.37 -5.91 9.55
C ARG A 14 -5.91 -6.27 9.53
N GLU A 15 -5.63 -7.40 8.91
CA GLU A 15 -4.28 -7.81 8.55
C GLU A 15 -4.21 -8.12 7.07
N TYR A 16 -3.02 -7.96 6.49
CA TYR A 16 -2.77 -8.42 5.14
C TYR A 16 -1.29 -8.75 4.95
N THR A 17 -1.02 -9.77 4.13
CA THR A 17 0.33 -10.05 3.64
C THR A 17 0.40 -9.60 2.20
N MET A 18 1.41 -8.79 1.87
CA MET A 18 1.56 -8.21 0.54
C MET A 18 2.89 -8.55 -0.12
N ARG A 19 2.80 -8.94 -1.39
CA ARG A 19 3.95 -9.05 -2.28
C ARG A 19 4.04 -7.79 -3.12
N ILE A 20 5.20 -7.14 -3.09
CA ILE A 20 5.54 -6.02 -3.98
C ILE A 20 6.59 -6.51 -4.98
N VAL A 21 6.38 -6.19 -6.26
CA VAL A 21 7.33 -6.43 -7.34
C VAL A 21 7.68 -5.09 -7.99
N ARG A 22 8.97 -4.82 -8.13
CA ARG A 22 9.46 -3.69 -8.92
C ARG A 22 9.50 -4.09 -10.39
N LYS A 23 8.77 -3.36 -11.24
CA LYS A 23 8.91 -3.46 -12.70
C LYS A 23 9.90 -2.39 -13.16
N LYS A 24 10.89 -2.80 -13.94
CA LYS A 24 11.78 -1.86 -14.63
C LYS A 24 11.11 -1.48 -15.94
N ASP A 25 10.79 -0.20 -16.06
CA ASP A 25 10.46 0.46 -17.30
C ASP A 25 11.53 1.55 -17.54
N GLN A 26 11.76 1.92 -18.80
CA GLN A 26 12.83 2.86 -19.17
C GLN A 26 12.51 4.29 -18.70
N GLU A 27 11.23 4.69 -18.72
CA GLU A 27 10.79 6.05 -18.39
C GLU A 27 10.12 6.18 -17.03
N SER A 28 9.71 5.05 -16.42
CA SER A 28 9.00 5.05 -15.15
C SER A 28 9.57 4.04 -14.15
N ARG A 29 9.38 4.33 -12.86
CA ARG A 29 9.58 3.34 -11.79
C ARG A 29 8.20 2.89 -11.33
N ARG A 30 7.89 1.62 -11.60
CA ARG A 30 6.61 1.03 -11.23
C ARG A 30 6.79 -0.06 -10.18
N PHE A 31 6.01 0.00 -9.12
CA PHE A 31 5.95 -1.00 -8.06
C PHE A 31 4.54 -1.55 -8.03
N GLU A 32 4.38 -2.80 -8.44
CA GLU A 32 3.10 -3.50 -8.41
C GLU A 32 2.98 -4.25 -7.11
N PHE A 33 1.80 -4.23 -6.50
CA PHE A 33 1.54 -4.92 -5.26
C PHE A 33 0.25 -5.71 -5.33
N ARG A 34 0.23 -6.85 -4.62
CA ARG A 34 -0.95 -7.71 -4.47
C ARG A 34 -0.87 -8.47 -3.14
N THR A 35 -2.02 -8.69 -2.52
CA THR A 35 -2.17 -9.62 -1.39
C THR A 35 -1.66 -11.02 -1.76
N ALA A 36 -0.90 -11.61 -0.85
CA ALA A 36 -0.34 -12.95 -0.96
C ALA A 36 -0.46 -13.63 0.41
N PRO A 37 -1.71 -13.88 0.90
CA PRO A 37 -1.94 -14.46 2.23
C PRO A 37 -1.23 -15.80 2.41
N GLU A 38 -1.07 -16.58 1.35
CA GLU A 38 -0.38 -17.86 1.33
C GLU A 38 1.11 -17.78 1.68
N LEU A 39 1.71 -16.58 1.61
CA LEU A 39 3.11 -16.35 1.95
C LEU A 39 3.28 -15.76 3.37
N GLY A 40 2.17 -15.50 4.06
CA GLY A 40 2.14 -14.86 5.37
C GLY A 40 2.13 -15.84 6.53
N PRO A 41 2.18 -15.33 7.78
CA PRO A 41 1.87 -16.13 8.95
C PRO A 41 0.40 -16.62 8.91
N PRO A 42 0.04 -17.64 9.71
CA PRO A 42 -1.36 -18.00 9.94
C PRO A 42 -2.19 -16.79 10.42
N GLN A 43 -3.49 -16.80 10.14
CA GLN A 43 -4.40 -15.72 10.50
C GLN A 43 -4.32 -15.38 11.99
N THR A 44 -4.22 -14.09 12.31
CA THR A 44 -4.23 -13.61 13.69
C THR A 44 -5.66 -13.66 14.24
N PRO A 45 -5.88 -14.23 15.45
CA PRO A 45 -7.20 -14.17 16.11
C PRO A 45 -7.72 -12.74 16.19
N ASP A 46 -9.03 -12.56 16.00
CA ASP A 46 -9.73 -11.27 16.04
C ASP A 46 -9.40 -10.27 14.92
N TYR A 47 -8.54 -10.65 13.96
CA TYR A 47 -8.26 -9.87 12.76
C TYR A 47 -9.02 -10.40 11.54
N VAL A 48 -9.49 -9.48 10.71
CA VAL A 48 -10.07 -9.78 9.39
C VAL A 48 -8.95 -9.71 8.36
N THR A 49 -8.57 -10.85 7.77
CA THR A 49 -7.58 -10.90 6.70
C THR A 49 -8.15 -10.32 5.41
N MET A 50 -7.48 -9.31 4.83
CA MET A 50 -7.87 -8.77 3.52
C MET A 50 -7.37 -9.68 2.41
N ALA A 51 -8.28 -10.41 1.77
CA ALA A 51 -7.93 -11.38 0.73
C ALA A 51 -7.55 -10.73 -0.60
N ILE A 52 -8.18 -9.61 -0.98
CA ILE A 52 -8.01 -8.98 -2.29
C ILE A 52 -7.65 -7.51 -2.11
N VAL A 53 -6.35 -7.22 -2.19
CA VAL A 53 -5.82 -5.87 -2.41
C VAL A 53 -4.80 -5.98 -3.52
N PHE A 54 -4.90 -5.14 -4.54
CA PHE A 54 -3.86 -5.03 -5.56
C PHE A 54 -3.81 -3.63 -6.15
N GLY A 55 -2.68 -3.30 -6.74
CA GLY A 55 -2.48 -1.98 -7.29
C GLY A 55 -1.03 -1.71 -7.67
N CYS A 56 -0.71 -0.43 -7.86
CA CYS A 56 0.64 -0.01 -8.13
C CYS A 56 0.94 1.41 -7.67
N TRP A 57 2.22 1.63 -7.38
CA TRP A 57 2.84 2.95 -7.39
C TRP A 57 3.54 3.14 -8.72
N GLU A 58 3.32 4.29 -9.36
CA GLU A 58 4.01 4.68 -10.57
C GLU A 58 4.66 6.04 -10.37
N ILE A 59 5.97 6.11 -10.60
CA ILE A 59 6.77 7.31 -10.42
C ILE A 59 7.30 7.70 -11.80
N ARG A 60 6.94 8.91 -12.24
CA ARG A 60 7.44 9.53 -13.48
C ARG A 60 8.13 10.87 -13.16
N PRO A 61 9.04 11.34 -14.02
CA PRO A 61 9.49 12.74 -13.98
C PRO A 61 8.31 13.70 -14.02
N GLY A 62 8.35 14.77 -13.23
CA GLY A 62 7.40 15.88 -13.33
C GLY A 62 7.77 16.82 -14.47
N GLU A 63 6.78 17.45 -15.09
CA GLU A 63 7.00 18.40 -16.20
C GLU A 63 7.84 19.62 -15.77
N ASP A 64 7.64 20.12 -14.55
CA ASP A 64 8.36 21.27 -13.99
C ASP A 64 9.54 20.86 -13.06
N GLY A 65 10.03 19.63 -13.21
CA GLY A 65 10.96 19.01 -12.29
C GLY A 65 10.28 18.25 -11.13
N GLY A 66 11.08 17.59 -10.30
CA GLY A 66 10.56 16.69 -9.26
C GLY A 66 10.00 15.38 -9.83
N SER A 67 9.03 14.79 -9.15
CA SER A 67 8.43 13.51 -9.56
C SER A 67 6.92 13.51 -9.38
N LYS A 68 6.21 13.04 -10.40
CA LYS A 68 4.79 12.73 -10.34
C LYS A 68 4.62 11.30 -9.85
N VAL A 69 3.87 11.13 -8.76
CA VAL A 69 3.61 9.83 -8.13
C VAL A 69 2.13 9.52 -8.23
N THR A 70 1.80 8.44 -8.92
CA THR A 70 0.43 7.94 -9.04
C THR A 70 0.28 6.69 -8.17
N TYR A 71 -0.73 6.69 -7.30
CA TYR A 71 -1.12 5.54 -6.50
C TYR A 71 -2.46 5.01 -7.00
N THR A 72 -2.46 3.78 -7.50
CA THR A 72 -3.68 3.09 -7.93
C THR A 72 -3.87 1.88 -7.03
N VAL A 73 -5.04 1.77 -6.40
CA VAL A 73 -5.36 0.64 -5.53
C VAL A 73 -6.81 0.19 -5.75
N TYR A 74 -6.96 -1.13 -5.83
CA TYR A 74 -8.23 -1.81 -5.66
C TYR A 74 -8.14 -2.61 -4.35
N SER A 75 -9.16 -2.52 -3.52
CA SER A 75 -9.28 -3.32 -2.31
C SER A 75 -10.72 -3.74 -2.10
N GLU A 76 -10.90 -5.01 -1.73
CA GLU A 76 -12.11 -5.49 -1.11
C GLU A 76 -11.87 -5.51 0.40
N PRO A 77 -12.62 -4.72 1.18
CA PRO A 77 -12.33 -4.53 2.59
C PRO A 77 -12.47 -5.79 3.45
N GLY A 78 -13.11 -6.84 2.93
CA GLY A 78 -13.49 -8.04 3.68
C GLY A 78 -14.60 -7.74 4.69
N GLY A 79 -15.61 -8.60 4.75
CA GLY A 79 -16.75 -8.43 5.67
C GLY A 79 -17.69 -7.25 5.31
N SER A 80 -18.44 -6.76 6.29
CA SER A 80 -19.60 -5.86 6.12
C SER A 80 -19.26 -4.37 5.97
N VAL A 81 -18.01 -4.01 5.65
CA VAL A 81 -17.55 -2.61 5.67
C VAL A 81 -17.78 -1.92 4.33
N THR A 82 -18.47 -0.79 4.34
CA THR A 82 -18.69 0.03 3.14
C THR A 82 -17.40 0.66 2.60
N PRO A 83 -17.15 0.64 1.28
CA PRO A 83 -15.90 1.13 0.65
C PRO A 83 -15.53 2.59 0.94
N LEU A 84 -16.51 3.45 1.30
CA LEU A 84 -16.29 4.88 1.53
C LEU A 84 -15.54 5.18 2.84
N ILE A 85 -15.74 4.36 3.88
CA ILE A 85 -15.19 4.58 5.24
C ILE A 85 -13.67 4.32 5.28
N VAL A 86 -13.19 3.44 4.41
CA VAL A 86 -11.84 2.90 4.43
C VAL A 86 -10.85 3.74 3.60
N ARG A 87 -11.35 4.45 2.57
CA ARG A 87 -10.51 5.18 1.60
C ARG A 87 -9.71 6.34 2.21
N GLY A 88 -10.32 7.13 3.10
CA GLY A 88 -9.70 8.32 3.67
C GLY A 88 -8.46 8.03 4.54
N PRO A 89 -8.58 7.17 5.56
CA PRO A 89 -7.45 6.76 6.39
C PRO A 89 -6.36 6.03 5.59
N GLN A 90 -6.73 5.06 4.73
CA GLN A 90 -5.76 4.32 3.92
C GLN A 90 -4.95 5.22 2.99
N LEU A 91 -5.58 6.20 2.34
CA LEU A 91 -4.87 7.13 1.46
C LEU A 91 -3.88 8.02 2.23
N LYS A 92 -4.27 8.48 3.43
CA LYS A 92 -3.40 9.30 4.29
C LYS A 92 -2.17 8.51 4.75
N GLU A 93 -2.37 7.28 5.20
CA GLU A 93 -1.30 6.39 5.65
C GLU A 93 -0.34 6.04 4.51
N ALA A 94 -0.87 5.57 3.37
CA ALA A 94 -0.08 5.27 2.18
C ALA A 94 0.76 6.47 1.72
N THR A 95 0.18 7.67 1.74
CA THR A 95 0.90 8.90 1.36
C THR A 95 1.95 9.28 2.41
N SER A 96 1.67 9.09 3.70
CA SER A 96 2.59 9.37 4.81
C SER A 96 3.82 8.48 4.75
N ASP A 97 3.62 7.17 4.58
CA ASP A 97 4.70 6.20 4.45
C ASP A 97 5.58 6.48 3.23
N PHE A 98 4.96 6.80 2.09
CA PHE A 98 5.70 7.15 0.89
C PHE A 98 6.58 8.40 1.10
N ARG A 99 6.04 9.44 1.76
CA ARG A 99 6.80 10.64 2.11
C ARG A 99 7.94 10.34 3.07
N ARG A 100 7.72 9.46 4.06
CA ARG A 100 8.77 9.01 5.00
C ARG A 100 9.90 8.31 4.24
N THR A 101 9.57 7.35 3.39
CA THR A 101 10.56 6.63 2.57
C THR A 101 11.36 7.58 1.67
N LEU A 102 10.71 8.56 1.03
CA LEU A 102 11.41 9.57 0.22
C LEU A 102 12.36 10.44 1.06
N LYS A 103 11.93 10.85 2.26
CA LYS A 103 12.76 11.63 3.18
C LYS A 103 14.01 10.85 3.60
N ASP A 104 13.86 9.56 3.88
CA ASP A 104 14.97 8.70 4.27
C ASP A 104 15.91 8.40 3.09
N ALA A 105 15.36 8.16 1.89
CA ALA A 105 16.16 8.02 0.67
C ALA A 105 17.01 9.27 0.38
N LYS A 106 16.45 10.48 0.57
CA LYS A 106 17.19 11.74 0.39
C LYS A 106 18.37 11.89 1.35
N LYS A 107 18.28 11.32 2.56
CA LYS A 107 19.40 11.32 3.53
C LYS A 107 20.49 10.32 3.14
N ALA A 108 20.13 9.18 2.57
CA ALA A 108 21.08 8.13 2.20
C ALA A 108 21.95 8.46 0.98
N VAL A 109 21.61 9.50 0.22
CA VAL A 109 22.35 9.98 -0.95
C VAL A 109 23.25 11.19 -0.62
N LYS A 110 23.19 11.69 0.62
CA LYS A 110 24.12 12.69 1.18
C LYS A 110 25.26 12.00 1.90
#